data_AF-A0A9E3DAB9-F1
#
_entry.id   AF-A0A9E3DAB9-F1
#
_cell.length_a   1.000
_cell.length_b   1.000
_cell.length_c   1.000
_cell.angle_alpha   90.00
_cell.angle_beta   90.00
_cell.angle_gamma   90.00
#
_symmetry.space_group_name_H-M   'P 1'
#
loop_
_entity.id
_entity.type
_entity.pdbx_description
1 polymer ?
#
loop_
_entity_poly.entity_id
_entity_poly.type
_entity_poly.pdbx_seq_one_letter_code
_entity_poly.pdbx_strand_id
1 'polypeptide(L)' 'MEVPVVAKQATADKRQRRERGSINPDDIISGAFELAEQVSIDNLSMPLLGKHLGVGVTSIYWYFRKKDDLLNA' A
#
# COMPACT_ATOMS: atom_id res chain seq x y z
N MET A 1 -30.06 0.33 -40.75
CA MET A 1 -30.15 -0.43 -39.48
C MET A 1 -28.80 -0.30 -38.79
N GLU A 2 -28.86 0.27 -37.59
CA GLU A 2 -28.01 -0.02 -36.42
C GLU A 2 -26.49 0.23 -36.54
N VAL A 3 -26.07 1.32 -35.91
CA VAL A 3 -24.77 1.41 -35.21
C VAL A 3 -24.79 0.46 -34.02
N PRO A 4 -23.64 -0.06 -33.55
CA PRO A 4 -22.94 0.73 -32.53
C PRO A 4 -21.42 0.75 -32.64
N VAL A 5 -20.93 1.96 -32.40
CA VAL A 5 -19.60 2.34 -31.96
C VAL A 5 -19.06 1.45 -30.83
N VAL A 6 -17.94 0.77 -31.07
CA VAL A 6 -17.14 0.16 -30.00
C VAL A 6 -16.14 1.21 -29.50
N ALA A 7 -16.46 1.83 -28.36
CA ALA A 7 -15.52 2.65 -27.61
C ALA A 7 -14.48 1.71 -26.99
N LYS A 8 -13.32 1.53 -27.64
CA LYS A 8 -12.17 0.85 -27.05
C LYS A 8 -11.57 1.76 -25.98
N GLN A 9 -11.96 1.48 -24.74
CA GLN A 9 -11.40 2.08 -23.54
C GLN A 9 -9.88 1.99 -23.57
N ALA A 10 -9.24 3.13 -23.31
CA ALA A 10 -7.81 3.27 -23.16
C ALA A 10 -7.28 2.18 -22.23
N THR A 11 -6.30 1.42 -22.71
CA THR A 11 -5.49 0.49 -21.94
C THR A 11 -4.81 1.27 -20.84
N ALA A 12 -5.45 1.32 -19.67
CA ALA A 12 -4.80 1.71 -18.43
C ALA A 12 -3.65 0.74 -18.25
N ASP A 13 -2.45 1.27 -18.48
CA ASP A 13 -1.17 0.63 -18.21
C ASP A 13 -1.30 -0.17 -16.93
N LYS A 14 -1.21 -1.48 -17.10
CA LYS A 14 -1.52 -2.50 -16.13
C LYS A 14 -0.44 -2.41 -15.07
N ARG A 15 -0.57 -1.44 -14.14
CA ARG A 15 0.19 -1.36 -12.90
C ARG A 15 0.28 -2.78 -12.42
N GLN A 16 1.46 -3.38 -12.60
CA GLN A 16 1.69 -4.78 -12.37
C GLN A 16 1.38 -4.97 -10.90
N ARG A 17 0.17 -5.44 -10.61
CA ARG A 17 -0.31 -5.63 -9.26
C ARG A 17 0.66 -6.66 -8.72
N ARG A 18 1.55 -6.21 -7.82
CA ARG A 18 2.44 -7.11 -7.08
C ARG A 18 1.61 -8.31 -6.66
N GLU A 19 2.18 -9.49 -6.82
CA GLU A 19 1.49 -10.75 -6.60
C GLU A 19 0.71 -10.65 -5.28
N ARG A 20 -0.60 -10.94 -5.32
CA ARG A 20 -1.47 -10.84 -4.14
C ARG A 20 -0.85 -11.71 -3.05
N GLY A 21 -0.22 -11.10 -2.04
CA GLY A 21 0.43 -11.82 -0.95
C GLY A 21 1.92 -11.50 -0.72
N SER A 22 2.57 -10.66 -1.52
CA SER A 22 4.00 -10.32 -1.31
C SER A 22 4.28 -9.34 -0.17
N ILE A 23 3.32 -9.07 0.73
CA ILE A 23 3.54 -8.21 1.89
C ILE A 23 3.52 -9.06 3.15
N ASN A 24 4.66 -9.11 3.83
CA ASN A 24 4.79 -9.78 5.12
C ASN A 24 4.73 -8.73 6.24
N PRO A 25 4.37 -9.12 7.47
CA PRO A 25 4.44 -8.21 8.60
C PRO A 25 5.85 -7.65 8.79
N ASP A 26 6.89 -8.44 8.50
CA ASP A 26 8.30 -8.03 8.57
C ASP A 26 8.65 -6.90 7.59
N ASP A 27 8.18 -6.99 6.33
CA ASP A 27 8.32 -5.90 5.34
C ASP A 27 7.62 -4.62 5.81
N ILE A 28 6.47 -4.75 6.50
CA ILE A 28 5.73 -3.61 7.04
C ILE A 28 6.50 -2.95 8.18
N ILE A 29 7.07 -3.76 9.10
CA ILE A 29 7.86 -3.27 10.23
C ILE A 29 9.12 -2.57 9.71
N SER A 30 9.87 -3.22 8.82
CA SER A 30 11.08 -2.66 8.23
C SER A 30 10.80 -1.34 7.51
N GLY A 31 9.78 -1.28 6.65
CA GLY A 31 9.39 -0.02 6.00
C GLY A 31 8.84 1.04 6.95
N ALA A 32 8.31 0.64 8.12
CA ALA A 32 7.91 1.58 9.15
C ALA A 32 9.12 2.21 9.85
N PHE A 33 10.17 1.43 10.12
CA PHE A 33 11.43 1.94 10.62
C PHE A 33 12.08 2.89 9.63
N GLU A 34 12.22 2.49 8.36
CA GLU A 34 12.80 3.36 7.32
C GLU A 34 12.02 4.67 7.18
N LEU A 35 10.69 4.60 7.16
CA LEU A 35 9.85 5.79 7.11
C LEU A 35 10.00 6.66 8.37
N ALA A 36 10.10 6.05 9.55
CA ALA A 36 10.31 6.78 10.80
C ALA A 36 11.67 7.49 10.84
N GLU A 37 12.71 6.94 10.22
CA GLU A 37 13.99 7.65 10.08
C GLU A 37 13.87 8.89 9.18
N GLN A 38 12.99 8.87 8.18
CA GLN A 38 12.79 9.98 7.26
C GLN A 38 11.88 11.09 7.80
N VAL A 39 10.76 10.72 8.44
CA VAL A 39 9.73 11.70 8.87
C VAL A 39 9.56 11.81 10.38
N SER A 40 10.31 11.05 11.17
CA SER A 40 10.11 10.81 12.61
C SER A 40 8.88 9.95 12.93
N ILE A 41 8.95 9.24 14.06
CA ILE A 41 7.85 8.40 14.56
C ILE A 41 6.56 9.21 14.72
N ASP A 42 6.63 10.47 15.13
CA ASP A 42 5.45 11.33 15.32
C ASP A 42 4.65 11.50 14.02
N ASN A 43 5.31 11.80 12.90
CA ASN A 43 4.66 11.95 11.59
C ASN A 43 4.34 10.62 10.89
N LEU A 44 4.87 9.49 11.37
CA LEU A 44 4.53 8.19 10.81
C LEU A 44 3.03 7.93 10.94
N SER A 45 2.41 7.58 9.82
CA SER A 45 0.98 7.26 9.73
C SER A 45 0.76 6.04 8.84
N MET A 46 -0.24 5.21 9.16
CA MET A 46 -0.57 4.00 8.38
C MET A 46 -0.74 4.29 6.87
N PRO A 47 -1.42 5.37 6.43
CA PRO A 47 -1.54 5.70 5.00
C PRO A 47 -0.21 6.11 4.36
N LEU A 48 0.67 6.76 5.13
CA LEU A 48 1.99 7.16 4.67
C LEU A 48 2.89 5.94 4.49
N LEU A 49 2.81 4.99 5.42
CA LEU A 49 3.47 3.69 5.33
C LEU A 49 2.99 2.90 4.12
N GLY A 50 1.68 2.87 3.85
CA GLY A 50 1.14 2.25 2.64
C GLY A 50 1.70 2.87 1.36
N LYS A 51 1.80 4.20 1.30
CA LYS A 51 2.42 4.89 0.16
C LYS A 51 3.91 4.55 0.03
N HIS A 52 4.64 4.51 1.15
CA HIS A 52 6.07 4.19 1.19
C HIS A 52 6.34 2.76 0.68
N LEU A 53 5.57 1.79 1.17
CA LEU A 53 5.67 0.38 0.76
C LEU A 53 5.08 0.11 -0.64
N GLY A 54 4.32 1.06 -1.20
CA GLY A 54 3.59 0.89 -2.46
C GLY A 54 2.40 -0.08 -2.34
N VAL A 55 1.83 -0.22 -1.15
CA VAL A 55 0.70 -1.11 -0.86
C VAL A 55 -0.54 -0.33 -0.42
N GLY A 56 -1.72 -0.94 -0.58
CA GLY A 56 -2.94 -0.36 -0.04
C GLY A 56 -2.88 -0.32 1.50
N VAL A 57 -3.30 0.79 2.10
CA VAL A 57 -3.36 0.91 3.58
C VAL A 57 -4.20 -0.19 4.22
N THR A 58 -5.27 -0.65 3.53
CA THR A 58 -6.09 -1.78 3.99
C THR A 58 -5.28 -3.06 4.13
N SER A 59 -4.27 -3.30 3.28
CA SER A 59 -3.37 -4.46 3.40
C SER A 59 -2.55 -4.41 4.69
N ILE A 60 -2.15 -3.23 5.15
CA ILE A 60 -1.42 -3.04 6.42
C ILE A 60 -2.33 -3.33 7.61
N TYR A 61 -3.59 -2.87 7.56
CA TYR A 61 -4.55 -3.07 8.65
C TYR A 61 -4.92 -4.53 8.94
N TRP A 62 -4.65 -5.45 8.02
CA TRP A 62 -4.80 -6.89 8.30
C TRP A 62 -3.78 -7.39 9.32
N TYR A 63 -2.58 -6.80 9.34
CA TYR A 63 -1.49 -7.18 10.25
C TYR A 63 -1.46 -6.31 11.50
N PHE A 64 -1.55 -4.98 11.33
CA PHE A 64 -1.46 -4.02 12.43
C PHE A 64 -2.71 -3.17 12.48
N ARG A 65 -3.50 -3.30 13.55
CA ARG A 65 -4.77 -2.55 13.69
C ARG A 65 -4.56 -1.07 14.00
N LYS A 66 -3.43 -0.73 14.63
CA LYS A 66 -3.08 0.64 15.05
C LYS A 66 -1.57 0.85 14.93
N LYS A 67 -1.15 2.12 14.82
CA LYS A 67 0.28 2.51 14.78
C LYS A 67 1.05 1.96 15.97
N ASP A 68 0.46 1.99 17.15
CA ASP A 68 1.06 1.51 18.40
C ASP A 68 1.38 0.00 18.37
N ASP A 69 0.55 -0.79 17.69
CA ASP A 69 0.74 -2.23 17.50
C ASP A 69 1.94 -2.51 16.58
N LEU A 70 2.10 -1.69 15.53
CA LEU A 70 3.25 -1.71 14.64
C LEU A 70 4.55 -1.29 15.34
N LEU A 71 4.49 -0.34 16.28
CA LEU A 71 5.65 0.14 17.03
C LEU A 71 6.09 -0.82 18.16
N ASN A 72 5.23 -1.76 18.53
CA ASN A 72 5.47 -2.76 19.59
C ASN A 72 5.74 -4.16 19.01
N ALA A 73 5.90 -4.25 17.69
CA ALA A 73 6.12 -5.50 16.96
C ALA A 73 7.58 -5.97 17.02
#